data_AF-A0A5E6M733-F1
#
_entry.id   AF-A0A5E6M733-F1
#
_cell.length_a   1.000
_cell.length_b   1.000
_cell.length_c   1.000
_cell.angle_alpha   90.00
_cell.angle_beta   90.00
_cell.angle_gamma   90.00
#
_symmetry.space_group_name_H-M   'P 1'
#
loop_
_entity.id
_entity.type
_entity.pdbx_description
1 polymer ?
#
loop_
_entity_poly.entity_id
_entity_poly.type
_entity_poly.pdbx_seq_one_letter_code
_entity_poly.pdbx_strand_id
1 'polypeptide(L)'
;MSTVTLLSRRLRASRHRLFAPVALVLFLAAFALSPPARAQELPIQIVWVRQYYTLFLAKSRSGGGPLQPYVRCLVYLQFRNWGPPQRVPMGHGERPDYPNIRFRVWRNQVPIPFQRHVIPRLGAQDLYEVNFAAGESVRVTYDYVEQVLSHNPEEKVDVFEDTWGFEGYRPPLEDWWIVVELGKMYTQYQASPGFGQSPATPALPYQTFFNRIFRVSPHGYQSRGTEIWWRFQDVGEERMHSFPKLRVEWQAWYR
;
A
#
# COMPACT_ATOMS: atom_id res chain seq x y z
N MET A 1 24.49 87.74 -32.98
CA MET A 1 24.93 86.83 -34.06
C MET A 1 24.65 85.42 -33.62
N SER A 2 23.80 84.70 -34.38
CA SER A 2 23.73 83.23 -34.57
C SER A 2 23.56 82.35 -33.31
N THR A 3 22.62 81.43 -33.14
CA THR A 3 21.64 80.78 -34.03
C THR A 3 20.58 80.13 -33.13
N VAL A 4 19.34 80.09 -33.62
CA VAL A 4 18.23 79.31 -33.07
C VAL A 4 18.41 77.83 -33.42
N THR A 5 18.06 76.89 -32.52
CA THR A 5 17.46 75.62 -32.95
C THR A 5 16.43 75.11 -31.94
N LEU A 6 15.31 74.68 -32.50
CA LEU A 6 14.01 74.35 -31.94
C LEU A 6 13.90 72.88 -31.46
N LEU A 7 13.04 72.70 -30.44
CA LEU A 7 12.04 71.63 -30.22
C LEU A 7 12.38 70.13 -30.40
N SER A 8 11.96 69.31 -29.41
CA SER A 8 10.71 68.50 -29.50
C SER A 8 10.47 67.62 -28.25
N ARG A 9 9.34 67.83 -27.56
CA ARG A 9 8.15 66.95 -27.40
C ARG A 9 8.27 65.67 -26.54
N ARG A 10 7.60 65.76 -25.38
CA ARG A 10 6.54 64.89 -24.80
C ARG A 10 6.76 63.36 -24.68
N LEU A 11 6.48 62.82 -23.48
CA LEU A 11 5.37 61.89 -23.10
C LEU A 11 5.63 61.39 -21.65
N ARG A 12 4.91 61.89 -20.63
CA ARG A 12 3.70 61.31 -19.98
C ARG A 12 3.80 59.86 -19.48
N ALA A 13 3.59 59.76 -18.16
CA ALA A 13 2.89 58.70 -17.41
C ALA A 13 3.58 57.34 -17.15
N SER A 14 3.87 57.03 -15.88
CA SER A 14 2.96 56.22 -15.04
C SER A 14 3.57 56.02 -13.65
N ARG A 15 2.94 56.60 -12.62
CA ARG A 15 3.24 56.33 -11.21
C ARG A 15 2.20 55.34 -10.70
N HIS A 16 2.41 54.05 -10.90
CA HIS A 16 1.78 52.99 -10.09
C HIS A 16 2.62 51.73 -10.22
N ARG A 17 2.74 50.98 -9.12
CA ARG A 17 3.33 49.63 -8.97
C ARG A 17 4.77 49.57 -8.45
N LEU A 18 4.94 49.82 -7.15
CA LEU A 18 6.11 49.31 -6.41
C LEU A 18 5.74 48.57 -5.10
N PHE A 19 4.46 48.31 -4.81
CA PHE A 19 4.03 47.60 -3.60
C PHE A 19 3.55 46.16 -3.83
N ALA A 20 3.55 45.67 -5.07
CA ALA A 20 3.15 44.30 -5.40
C ALA A 20 4.20 43.19 -5.09
N PRO A 21 5.54 43.41 -5.07
CA PRO A 21 6.47 42.29 -4.92
C PRO A 21 6.64 41.85 -3.46
N VAL A 22 6.39 42.72 -2.48
CA VAL A 22 6.63 42.40 -1.04
C VAL A 22 5.54 41.48 -0.48
N ALA A 23 4.28 41.66 -0.88
CA ALA A 23 3.19 40.80 -0.45
C ALA A 23 3.29 39.37 -1.02
N LEU A 24 3.80 39.22 -2.25
CA LEU A 24 4.00 37.91 -2.88
C LEU A 24 5.16 37.12 -2.23
N VAL A 25 6.24 37.81 -1.85
CA VAL A 25 7.39 37.20 -1.15
C VAL A 25 7.02 36.79 0.28
N LEU A 26 6.19 37.56 0.99
CA LEU A 26 5.69 37.18 2.32
C LEU A 26 4.69 36.01 2.27
N PHE A 27 3.87 35.92 1.22
CA PHE A 27 2.96 34.78 1.03
C PHE A 27 3.75 33.49 0.74
N LEU A 28 4.80 33.57 -0.08
CA LEU A 28 5.66 32.41 -0.38
C LEU A 28 6.52 32.00 0.83
N ALA A 29 6.96 32.94 1.66
CA ALA A 29 7.68 32.64 2.90
C ALA A 29 6.79 31.95 3.95
N ALA A 30 5.49 32.25 3.99
CA ALA A 30 4.54 31.58 4.89
C ALA A 30 4.29 30.11 4.52
N PHE A 31 4.38 29.75 3.23
CA PHE A 31 4.31 28.35 2.79
C PHE A 31 5.65 27.60 2.93
N ALA A 32 6.79 28.30 2.89
CA ALA A 32 8.12 27.69 3.06
C ALA A 32 8.48 27.40 4.53
N LEU A 33 7.76 27.99 5.50
CA LEU A 33 7.96 27.80 6.94
C LEU A 33 6.96 26.84 7.58
N SER A 34 6.11 26.19 6.79
CA SER A 34 5.39 25.02 7.29
C SER A 34 6.39 23.86 7.30
N PRO A 35 6.88 23.41 8.47
CA PRO A 35 7.67 22.19 8.49
C PRO A 35 6.84 21.07 7.84
N PRO A 36 7.46 20.12 7.12
CA PRO A 36 6.76 18.90 6.76
C PRO A 36 6.13 18.39 8.06
N ALA A 37 4.84 18.07 8.05
CA ALA A 37 4.15 17.56 9.23
C ALA A 37 5.01 16.42 9.78
N ARG A 38 5.78 16.68 10.84
CA ARG A 38 6.52 15.64 11.54
C ARG A 38 5.45 14.64 11.94
N ALA A 39 5.55 13.41 11.42
CA ALA A 39 4.71 12.31 11.85
C ALA A 39 4.65 12.39 13.38
N GLN A 40 3.47 12.66 13.92
CA GLN A 40 3.31 12.91 15.35
C GLN A 40 3.82 11.66 16.06
N GLU A 41 4.85 11.78 16.90
CA GLU A 41 5.39 10.66 17.68
C GLU A 41 4.28 10.19 18.63
N LEU A 42 3.48 9.21 18.21
CA LEU A 42 2.43 8.67 19.05
C LEU A 42 3.11 7.88 20.17
N PRO A 43 2.64 7.98 21.43
CA PRO A 43 3.15 7.15 22.51
C PRO A 43 2.62 5.69 22.39
N ILE A 44 2.30 5.26 21.17
CA ILE A 44 1.80 3.93 20.83
C ILE A 44 2.88 3.21 20.05
N GLN A 45 3.22 2.01 20.51
CA GLN A 45 4.14 1.10 19.86
C GLN A 45 3.34 0.05 19.10
N ILE A 46 3.79 -0.31 17.90
CA ILE A 46 3.39 -1.58 17.26
C ILE A 46 4.36 -2.64 17.76
N VAL A 47 3.87 -3.56 18.60
CA VAL A 47 4.68 -4.61 19.23
C VAL A 47 5.00 -5.71 18.24
N TRP A 48 3.99 -6.21 17.51
CA TRP A 48 4.21 -7.20 16.46
C TRP A 48 3.20 -7.05 15.33
N VAL A 49 3.61 -7.55 14.16
CA VAL A 49 2.83 -7.53 12.92
C VAL A 49 2.86 -8.92 12.28
N ARG A 50 1.70 -9.36 11.78
CA ARG A 50 1.56 -10.54 10.92
C ARG A 50 0.73 -10.19 9.70
N GLN A 51 1.32 -10.24 8.52
CA GLN A 51 0.63 -10.04 7.24
C GLN A 51 0.59 -11.37 6.49
N TYR A 52 -0.60 -11.83 6.15
CA TYR A 52 -0.83 -13.04 5.37
C TYR A 52 -1.47 -12.67 4.04
N TYR A 53 -0.79 -13.01 2.95
CA TYR A 53 -1.28 -12.88 1.59
C TYR A 53 -1.61 -14.27 1.07
N THR A 54 -2.86 -14.52 0.70
CA THR A 54 -3.26 -15.77 0.06
C THR A 54 -3.63 -15.49 -1.39
N LEU A 55 -2.82 -15.99 -2.33
CA LEU A 55 -3.13 -15.90 -3.75
C LEU A 55 -4.08 -17.04 -4.15
N PHE A 56 -5.10 -16.73 -4.95
CA PHE A 56 -6.03 -17.73 -5.45
C PHE A 56 -6.70 -17.29 -6.74
N LEU A 57 -7.25 -18.28 -7.47
CA LEU A 57 -8.11 -18.05 -8.62
C LEU A 57 -9.57 -18.26 -8.23
N ALA A 58 -10.45 -17.39 -8.72
CA ALA A 58 -11.89 -17.54 -8.60
C ALA A 58 -12.61 -17.06 -9.86
N LYS A 59 -13.82 -17.58 -10.10
CA LYS A 59 -14.72 -16.98 -11.11
C LYS A 59 -15.22 -15.64 -10.60
N SER A 60 -15.52 -14.73 -11.52
CA SER A 60 -16.13 -13.45 -11.18
C SER A 60 -17.46 -13.64 -10.42
N ARG A 61 -17.94 -12.60 -9.72
CA ARG A 61 -19.18 -12.65 -8.92
C ARG A 61 -20.43 -13.07 -9.72
N SER A 62 -20.43 -12.94 -11.05
CA SER A 62 -21.54 -13.40 -11.91
C SER A 62 -21.52 -14.92 -12.17
N GLY A 63 -20.52 -15.66 -11.68
CA GLY A 63 -20.39 -17.12 -11.84
C GLY A 63 -20.02 -17.56 -13.26
N GLY A 64 -20.14 -16.67 -14.24
CA GLY A 64 -19.66 -16.83 -15.61
C GLY A 64 -18.28 -16.18 -15.83
N GLY A 65 -17.55 -16.71 -16.80
CA GLY A 65 -16.26 -16.16 -17.25
C GLY A 65 -15.02 -16.94 -16.79
N PRO A 66 -13.84 -16.56 -17.32
CA PRO A 66 -12.58 -17.20 -17.00
C PRO A 66 -12.19 -16.98 -15.54
N LEU A 67 -11.35 -17.87 -15.02
CA LEU A 67 -10.73 -17.69 -13.70
C LEU A 67 -9.95 -16.38 -13.66
N GLN A 68 -10.15 -15.61 -12.59
CA GLN A 68 -9.46 -14.36 -12.31
C GLN A 68 -8.61 -14.51 -11.05
N PRO A 69 -7.44 -13.86 -11.00
CA PRO A 69 -6.61 -13.86 -9.81
C PRO A 69 -7.09 -12.87 -8.76
N TYR A 70 -6.99 -13.29 -7.51
CA TYR A 70 -7.31 -12.51 -6.32
C TYR A 70 -6.24 -12.72 -5.26
N VAL A 71 -6.08 -11.70 -4.41
CA VAL A 71 -5.30 -11.81 -3.18
C VAL A 71 -6.20 -11.52 -1.99
N ARG A 72 -6.21 -12.41 -1.02
CA ARG A 72 -6.75 -12.12 0.31
C ARG A 72 -5.61 -11.68 1.21
N CYS A 73 -5.76 -10.52 1.82
CA CYS A 73 -4.80 -9.95 2.74
C CYS A 73 -5.41 -9.93 4.14
N LEU A 74 -4.79 -10.67 5.05
CA LEU A 74 -5.20 -10.75 6.45
C LEU A 74 -4.05 -10.23 7.31
N VAL A 75 -4.28 -9.11 7.98
CA VAL A 75 -3.26 -8.42 8.76
C VAL A 75 -3.65 -8.37 10.22
N TYR A 76 -2.70 -8.74 11.08
CA TYR A 76 -2.80 -8.62 12.52
C TYR A 76 -1.74 -7.65 13.02
N LEU A 77 -2.19 -6.63 13.75
CA LEU A 77 -1.34 -5.63 14.38
C LEU A 77 -1.58 -5.69 15.88
N GLN A 78 -0.51 -5.85 16.66
CA GLN A 78 -0.56 -5.71 18.11
C GLN A 78 0.06 -4.39 18.51
N PHE A 79 -0.70 -3.59 19.22
CA PHE A 79 -0.30 -2.29 19.72
C PHE A 79 -0.17 -2.32 21.24
N ARG A 80 0.61 -1.38 21.76
CA ARG A 80 0.69 -1.02 23.19
C ARG A 80 0.69 0.49 23.33
N ASN A 81 -0.22 1.02 24.15
CA ASN A 81 -0.27 2.45 24.47
C ASN A 81 0.54 2.74 25.75
N TRP A 82 1.59 3.53 25.62
CA TRP A 82 2.43 3.99 26.73
C TRP A 82 2.00 5.36 27.28
N GLY A 83 1.06 6.02 26.62
CA GLY A 83 0.56 7.34 26.98
C GLY A 83 -0.80 7.33 27.68
N PRO A 84 -1.42 8.51 27.81
CA PRO A 84 -2.80 8.63 28.30
C PRO A 84 -3.80 7.96 27.34
N PRO A 85 -5.06 7.82 27.76
CA PRO A 85 -6.11 7.33 26.87
C PRO A 85 -6.25 8.24 25.64
N GLN A 86 -6.35 7.65 24.46
CA GLN A 86 -6.42 8.39 23.19
C GLN A 86 -7.16 7.62 22.11
N ARG A 87 -7.63 8.35 21.11
CA ARG A 87 -8.25 7.80 19.91
C ARG A 87 -7.32 8.04 18.74
N VAL A 88 -7.03 7.00 17.98
CA VAL A 88 -6.13 7.06 16.82
C VAL A 88 -6.94 6.79 15.55
N PRO A 89 -6.95 7.73 14.59
CA PRO A 89 -7.45 7.46 13.26
C PRO A 89 -6.46 6.53 12.54
N MET A 90 -6.98 5.45 11.97
CA MET A 90 -6.24 4.49 11.18
C MET A 90 -6.88 4.38 9.80
N GLY A 91 -6.11 3.98 8.81
CA GLY A 91 -6.60 3.85 7.45
C GLY A 91 -5.90 2.74 6.70
N HIS A 92 -6.63 2.12 5.79
CA HIS A 92 -6.06 1.28 4.74
C HIS A 92 -6.29 1.97 3.40
N GLY A 93 -5.21 2.26 2.69
CA GLY A 93 -5.25 2.87 1.36
C GLY A 93 -5.35 1.79 0.29
N GLU A 94 -6.19 2.04 -0.71
CA GLU A 94 -6.36 1.20 -1.88
C GLU A 94 -5.76 1.87 -3.11
N ARG A 95 -5.16 1.05 -3.97
CA ARG A 95 -4.67 1.53 -5.27
C ARG A 95 -5.86 1.69 -6.23
N PRO A 96 -5.89 2.76 -7.05
CA PRO A 96 -6.93 2.95 -8.07
C PRO A 96 -7.08 1.73 -8.99
N ASP A 97 -5.96 1.09 -9.32
CA ASP A 97 -5.89 -0.03 -10.24
C ASP A 97 -6.32 -1.37 -9.59
N TYR A 98 -6.41 -1.44 -8.26
CA TYR A 98 -6.70 -2.66 -7.53
C TYR A 98 -7.72 -2.39 -6.40
N PRO A 99 -8.99 -2.11 -6.73
CA PRO A 99 -9.98 -1.77 -5.71
C PRO A 99 -10.29 -2.98 -4.82
N ASN A 100 -10.43 -2.76 -3.50
CA ASN A 100 -10.84 -3.85 -2.61
C ASN A 100 -12.29 -4.23 -2.89
N ILE A 101 -12.51 -5.53 -3.01
CA ILE A 101 -13.83 -6.14 -3.19
C ILE A 101 -14.57 -6.29 -1.85
N ARG A 102 -13.81 -6.31 -0.76
CA ARG A 102 -14.27 -6.46 0.61
C ARG A 102 -13.21 -5.89 1.53
N PHE A 103 -13.62 -5.15 2.55
CA PHE A 103 -12.80 -4.74 3.67
C PHE A 103 -13.56 -5.01 4.97
N ARG A 104 -12.86 -5.51 5.99
CA ARG A 104 -13.38 -5.75 7.34
C ARG A 104 -12.29 -5.44 8.34
N VAL A 105 -12.66 -4.88 9.47
CA VAL A 105 -11.72 -4.54 10.54
C VAL A 105 -12.31 -4.87 11.91
N TRP A 106 -11.45 -5.33 12.81
CA TRP A 106 -11.78 -5.73 14.17
C TRP A 106 -10.79 -5.13 15.16
N ARG A 107 -11.29 -4.79 16.35
CA ARG A 107 -10.52 -4.48 17.56
C ARG A 107 -10.75 -5.59 18.57
N ASN A 108 -9.70 -6.29 18.98
CA ASN A 108 -9.77 -7.42 19.90
C ASN A 108 -10.87 -8.43 19.50
N GLN A 109 -10.92 -8.79 18.21
CA GLN A 109 -11.92 -9.69 17.60
C GLN A 109 -13.36 -9.15 17.55
N VAL A 110 -13.62 -7.93 18.00
CA VAL A 110 -14.92 -7.26 17.86
C VAL A 110 -14.92 -6.40 16.59
N PRO A 111 -15.86 -6.57 15.66
CA PRO A 111 -15.94 -5.74 14.46
C PRO A 111 -16.12 -4.26 14.84
N ILE A 112 -15.40 -3.37 14.14
CA ILE A 112 -15.55 -1.91 14.31
C ILE A 112 -16.04 -1.28 13.01
N PRO A 113 -16.80 -0.17 13.07
CA PRO A 113 -17.21 0.55 11.88
C PRO A 113 -16.01 1.19 11.17
N PHE A 114 -16.12 1.31 9.85
CA PHE A 114 -15.18 2.05 9.03
C PHE A 114 -15.95 2.89 7.99
N GLN A 115 -15.31 3.92 7.46
CA GLN A 115 -15.83 4.77 6.41
C GLN A 115 -14.93 4.66 5.18
N ARG A 116 -15.54 4.42 4.02
CA ARG A 116 -14.81 4.42 2.75
C ARG A 116 -14.85 5.80 2.13
N HIS A 117 -13.68 6.38 1.89
CA HIS A 117 -13.49 7.65 1.22
C HIS A 117 -12.90 7.40 -0.16
N VAL A 118 -13.67 7.63 -1.22
CA VAL A 118 -13.20 7.45 -2.60
C VAL A 118 -12.64 8.79 -3.09
N ILE A 119 -11.37 8.79 -3.48
CA ILE A 119 -10.68 9.96 -4.01
C ILE A 119 -10.48 9.75 -5.52
N PRO A 120 -11.14 10.54 -6.38
CA PRO A 120 -11.02 10.37 -7.82
C PRO A 120 -9.56 10.34 -8.27
N ARG A 121 -9.19 9.32 -9.05
CA ARG A 121 -7.83 9.07 -9.58
C ARG A 121 -6.76 8.70 -8.55
N LEU A 122 -7.05 8.77 -7.25
CA LEU A 122 -6.10 8.42 -6.17
C LEU A 122 -6.49 7.14 -5.42
N GLY A 123 -7.69 6.61 -5.67
CA GLY A 123 -8.13 5.32 -5.14
C GLY A 123 -9.19 5.48 -4.07
N ALA A 124 -9.20 4.59 -3.09
CA ALA A 124 -10.08 4.69 -1.93
C ALA A 124 -9.29 4.52 -0.64
N GLN A 125 -9.84 5.02 0.46
CA GLN A 125 -9.28 4.82 1.78
C GLN A 125 -10.37 4.34 2.72
N ASP A 126 -10.16 3.19 3.35
CA ASP A 126 -11.03 2.68 4.41
C ASP A 126 -10.50 3.18 5.75
N LEU A 127 -11.19 4.18 6.31
CA LEU A 127 -10.83 4.88 7.55
C LEU A 127 -11.60 4.33 8.75
N TYR A 128 -10.92 4.10 9.87
CA TYR A 128 -11.52 3.62 11.11
C TYR A 128 -10.80 4.20 12.32
N GLU A 129 -11.46 4.18 13.48
CA GLU A 129 -10.89 4.72 14.72
C GLU A 129 -10.64 3.60 15.73
N VAL A 130 -9.48 3.65 16.38
CA VAL A 130 -9.14 2.72 17.47
C VAL A 130 -8.94 3.51 18.76
N ASN A 131 -9.72 3.16 19.77
CA ASN A 131 -9.56 3.71 21.12
C ASN A 131 -8.54 2.86 21.90
N PHE A 132 -7.62 3.56 22.56
CA PHE A 132 -6.60 3.00 23.43
C PHE A 132 -6.77 3.57 24.84
N ALA A 133 -6.99 2.72 25.84
CA ALA A 133 -6.84 3.12 27.23
C ALA A 133 -5.35 3.25 27.60
N ALA A 134 -5.05 3.90 28.73
CA ALA A 134 -3.69 4.00 29.23
C ALA A 134 -3.12 2.62 29.56
N GLY A 135 -1.93 2.31 29.06
CA GLY A 135 -1.29 1.00 29.28
C GLY A 135 -1.91 -0.18 28.52
N GLU A 136 -2.97 0.05 27.73
CA GLU A 136 -3.70 -1.03 27.06
C GLU A 136 -2.88 -1.65 25.93
N SER A 137 -3.01 -2.97 25.79
CA SER A 137 -2.58 -3.71 24.59
C SER A 137 -3.80 -4.03 23.73
N VAL A 138 -3.78 -3.59 22.47
CA VAL A 138 -4.90 -3.74 21.54
C VAL A 138 -4.44 -4.52 20.32
N ARG A 139 -5.23 -5.51 19.91
CA ARG A 139 -5.08 -6.18 18.62
C ARG A 139 -6.05 -5.57 17.62
N VAL A 140 -5.51 -5.04 16.52
CA VAL A 140 -6.31 -4.71 15.35
C VAL A 140 -6.12 -5.81 14.33
N THR A 141 -7.20 -6.22 13.69
CA THR A 141 -7.18 -7.17 12.58
C THR A 141 -7.93 -6.55 11.42
N TYR A 142 -7.40 -6.62 10.21
CA TYR A 142 -8.16 -6.30 9.01
C TYR A 142 -8.00 -7.37 7.94
N ASP A 143 -9.08 -7.61 7.20
CA ASP A 143 -9.22 -8.63 6.16
C ASP A 143 -9.80 -7.98 4.92
N TYR A 144 -9.08 -8.06 3.82
CA TYR A 144 -9.53 -7.54 2.55
C TYR A 144 -9.18 -8.46 1.39
N VAL A 145 -9.90 -8.28 0.29
CA VAL A 145 -9.68 -9.04 -0.95
C VAL A 145 -9.52 -8.06 -2.10
N GLU A 146 -8.40 -8.16 -2.77
CA GLU A 146 -8.09 -7.41 -3.98
C GLU A 146 -8.22 -8.31 -5.20
N GLN A 147 -8.75 -7.75 -6.29
CA GLN A 147 -8.61 -8.38 -7.61
C GLN A 147 -7.26 -7.99 -8.18
N VAL A 148 -6.52 -8.97 -8.69
CA VAL A 148 -5.30 -8.70 -9.43
C VAL A 148 -5.65 -8.46 -10.88
N LEU A 149 -5.25 -7.31 -11.41
CA LEU A 149 -5.37 -6.99 -12.82
C LEU A 149 -4.15 -7.50 -13.60
N SER A 150 -4.37 -7.78 -14.89
CA SER A 150 -3.31 -8.17 -15.81
C SER A 150 -2.27 -7.07 -15.94
N HIS A 151 -1.01 -7.39 -15.65
CA HIS A 151 0.08 -6.42 -15.80
C HIS A 151 0.59 -6.36 -17.24
N ASN A 152 0.85 -7.52 -17.84
CA ASN A 152 1.17 -7.64 -19.27
C ASN A 152 0.28 -8.73 -19.90
N PRO A 153 -0.87 -8.34 -20.51
CA PRO A 153 -1.79 -9.31 -21.12
C PRO A 153 -1.16 -10.11 -22.26
N GLU A 154 -0.29 -9.50 -23.07
CA GLU A 154 0.35 -10.14 -24.22
C GLU A 154 1.32 -11.23 -23.78
N GLU A 155 2.08 -10.95 -22.73
CA GLU A 155 3.00 -11.92 -22.12
C GLU A 155 2.32 -12.85 -21.11
N LYS A 156 1.00 -12.71 -20.89
CA LYS A 156 0.23 -13.44 -19.87
C LYS A 156 0.89 -13.37 -18.48
N VAL A 157 1.28 -12.18 -18.04
CA VAL A 157 1.89 -11.96 -16.72
C VAL A 157 0.96 -11.16 -15.81
N ASP A 158 0.80 -11.66 -14.59
CA ASP A 158 0.06 -11.01 -13.51
C ASP A 158 0.98 -10.64 -12.36
N VAL A 159 0.63 -9.57 -11.66
CA VAL A 159 1.47 -8.98 -10.62
C VAL A 159 0.62 -8.55 -9.45
N PHE A 160 1.04 -8.97 -8.26
CA PHE A 160 0.59 -8.41 -6.99
C PHE A 160 1.73 -7.63 -6.33
N GLU A 161 1.39 -6.50 -5.74
CA GLU A 161 2.33 -5.59 -5.11
C GLU A 161 1.75 -4.99 -3.85
N ASP A 162 2.54 -4.95 -2.79
CA ASP A 162 2.17 -4.26 -1.54
C ASP A 162 3.37 -3.49 -0.99
N THR A 163 3.12 -2.31 -0.42
CA THR A 163 4.13 -1.49 0.23
C THR A 163 4.01 -1.67 1.73
N TRP A 164 5.13 -1.97 2.37
CA TRP A 164 5.20 -2.23 3.78
C TRP A 164 5.75 -1.02 4.51
N GLY A 165 5.05 -0.54 5.54
CA GLY A 165 5.55 0.55 6.36
C GLY A 165 4.57 0.95 7.45
N PHE A 166 5.13 1.40 8.57
CA PHE A 166 4.38 1.94 9.69
C PHE A 166 5.01 3.27 10.10
N GLU A 167 4.26 4.36 9.98
CA GLU A 167 4.72 5.71 10.31
C GLU A 167 4.08 6.20 11.62
N GLY A 168 4.81 7.03 12.37
CA GLY A 168 4.31 7.70 13.57
C GLY A 168 4.19 6.83 14.83
N TYR A 169 4.63 5.56 14.78
CA TYR A 169 4.63 4.66 15.93
C TYR A 169 5.98 4.58 16.61
N ARG A 170 5.96 4.42 17.93
CA ARG A 170 7.16 4.23 18.75
C ARG A 170 7.88 2.92 18.36
N PRO A 171 9.21 2.94 18.14
CA PRO A 171 10.02 1.72 17.98
C PRO A 171 10.35 1.05 19.33
N PRO A 172 10.83 -0.21 19.32
CA PRO A 172 10.96 -1.09 18.16
C PRO A 172 9.64 -1.80 17.83
N LEU A 173 9.50 -2.21 16.57
CA LEU A 173 8.60 -3.30 16.20
C LEU A 173 9.32 -4.62 16.45
N GLU A 174 8.91 -5.34 17.50
CA GLU A 174 9.66 -6.47 18.08
C GLU A 174 9.66 -7.69 17.15
N ASP A 175 8.55 -7.96 16.46
CA ASP A 175 8.44 -9.12 15.57
C ASP A 175 7.45 -8.87 14.42
N TRP A 176 7.94 -8.94 13.19
CA TRP A 176 7.16 -8.73 11.98
C TRP A 176 7.30 -9.92 11.05
N TRP A 177 6.18 -10.55 10.73
CA TRP A 177 6.14 -11.57 9.69
C TRP A 177 5.26 -11.16 8.52
N ILE A 178 5.71 -11.62 7.37
CA ILE A 178 5.06 -11.46 6.09
C ILE A 178 5.06 -12.83 5.45
N VAL A 179 3.88 -13.35 5.17
CA VAL A 179 3.68 -14.71 4.67
C VAL A 179 2.87 -14.63 3.38
N VAL A 180 3.36 -15.27 2.32
CA VAL A 180 2.64 -15.44 1.05
C VAL A 180 2.33 -16.92 0.89
N GLU A 181 1.05 -17.25 0.85
CA GLU A 181 0.51 -18.59 0.69
C GLU A 181 0.09 -18.81 -0.77
N LEU A 182 0.70 -19.80 -1.42
CA LEU A 182 0.53 -20.14 -2.83
C LEU A 182 -0.20 -21.48 -3.02
N GLY A 183 -0.63 -22.15 -1.96
CA GLY A 183 -1.18 -23.50 -2.04
C GLY A 183 -2.48 -23.58 -2.84
N LYS A 184 -3.32 -22.54 -2.76
CA LYS A 184 -4.53 -22.45 -3.60
C LYS A 184 -4.19 -22.28 -5.08
N MET A 185 -3.17 -21.49 -5.41
CA MET A 185 -2.66 -21.36 -6.77
C MET A 185 -2.14 -22.71 -7.28
N TYR A 186 -1.36 -23.42 -6.47
CA TYR A 186 -0.82 -24.73 -6.84
C TYR A 186 -1.93 -25.78 -7.03
N THR A 187 -2.93 -25.80 -6.14
CA THR A 187 -4.09 -26.70 -6.26
C THR A 187 -4.83 -26.46 -7.59
N GLN A 188 -5.02 -25.20 -7.98
CA GLN A 188 -5.64 -24.85 -9.26
C GLN A 188 -4.77 -25.27 -10.45
N TYR A 189 -3.45 -25.11 -10.34
CA TYR A 189 -2.52 -25.60 -11.36
C TYR A 189 -2.56 -27.13 -11.49
N GLN A 190 -2.63 -27.88 -10.39
CA GLN A 190 -2.73 -29.33 -10.43
C GLN A 190 -4.01 -29.82 -11.12
N ALA A 191 -5.11 -29.09 -10.97
CA ALA A 191 -6.38 -29.42 -11.60
C ALA A 191 -6.41 -29.11 -13.12
N SER A 192 -5.67 -28.09 -13.55
CA SER A 192 -5.59 -27.69 -14.96
C SER A 192 -4.17 -27.23 -15.33
N PRO A 193 -3.20 -28.17 -15.39
CA PRO A 193 -1.82 -27.84 -15.69
C PRO A 193 -1.65 -27.57 -17.17
N GLY A 194 -1.26 -26.35 -17.52
CA GLY A 194 -0.86 -26.02 -18.87
C GLY A 194 -1.46 -24.72 -19.37
N PHE A 195 -0.63 -23.96 -20.10
CA PHE A 195 -0.96 -22.73 -20.83
C PHE A 195 -1.91 -23.01 -22.01
N GLY A 196 -3.05 -23.66 -21.77
CA GLY A 196 -3.92 -24.21 -22.82
C GLY A 196 -3.42 -25.52 -23.44
N GLN A 197 -2.59 -26.29 -22.71
CA GLN A 197 -2.17 -27.63 -23.15
C GLN A 197 -3.19 -28.71 -22.77
N SER A 198 -3.08 -29.89 -23.40
CA SER A 198 -3.97 -31.05 -23.17
C SER A 198 -4.13 -31.36 -21.67
N PRO A 199 -5.33 -31.75 -21.20
CA PRO A 199 -5.56 -32.21 -19.83
C PRO A 199 -4.65 -33.38 -19.38
N ALA A 200 -3.98 -34.04 -20.33
CA ALA A 200 -3.01 -35.10 -20.08
C ALA A 200 -1.62 -34.61 -19.64
N THR A 201 -1.35 -33.30 -19.65
CA THR A 201 -0.06 -32.76 -19.18
C THR A 201 0.07 -33.02 -17.67
N PRO A 202 1.11 -33.74 -17.20
CA PRO A 202 1.29 -33.98 -15.78
C PRO A 202 1.62 -32.67 -15.06
N ALA A 203 1.00 -32.44 -13.90
CA ALA A 203 1.33 -31.30 -13.06
C ALA A 203 2.77 -31.42 -12.53
N LEU A 204 3.51 -30.32 -12.59
CA LEU A 204 4.84 -30.23 -12.00
C LEU A 204 4.78 -30.38 -10.46
N PRO A 205 5.82 -30.96 -9.82
CA PRO A 205 6.02 -30.85 -8.38
C PRO A 205 6.06 -29.38 -7.94
N TYR A 206 5.61 -29.09 -6.72
CA TYR A 206 5.45 -27.72 -6.24
C TYR A 206 6.71 -26.87 -6.42
N GLN A 207 7.88 -27.38 -6.07
CA GLN A 207 9.12 -26.60 -6.18
C GLN A 207 9.43 -26.18 -7.63
N THR A 208 9.17 -27.06 -8.59
CA THR A 208 9.36 -26.77 -10.02
C THR A 208 8.29 -25.81 -10.54
N PHE A 209 7.03 -25.97 -10.10
CA PHE A 209 5.95 -25.03 -10.37
C PHE A 209 6.31 -23.62 -9.88
N PHE A 210 6.67 -23.50 -8.60
CA PHE A 210 7.04 -22.24 -7.96
C PHE A 210 8.19 -21.55 -8.71
N ASN A 211 9.32 -22.26 -8.91
CA ASN A 211 10.51 -21.68 -9.55
C ASN A 211 10.29 -21.28 -11.02
N ARG A 212 9.37 -21.95 -11.73
CA ARG A 212 9.11 -21.67 -13.15
C ARG A 212 8.08 -20.57 -13.35
N ILE A 213 7.10 -20.48 -12.46
CA ILE A 213 5.92 -19.63 -12.65
C ILE A 213 6.01 -18.35 -11.85
N PHE A 214 6.65 -18.34 -10.68
CA PHE A 214 6.67 -17.19 -9.78
C PHE A 214 8.03 -16.49 -9.77
N ARG A 215 7.99 -15.17 -9.71
CA ARG A 215 9.11 -14.30 -9.34
C ARG A 215 8.68 -13.47 -8.15
N VAL A 216 9.45 -13.56 -7.07
CA VAL A 216 9.10 -12.91 -5.80
C VAL A 216 10.26 -12.03 -5.34
N SER A 217 9.94 -10.79 -4.98
CA SER A 217 10.84 -9.85 -4.31
C SER A 217 10.17 -9.24 -3.07
N PRO A 218 10.94 -8.83 -2.05
CA PRO A 218 12.41 -8.89 -1.97
C PRO A 218 12.94 -10.34 -1.85
N HIS A 219 14.19 -10.58 -2.24
CA HIS A 219 14.81 -11.89 -2.04
C HIS A 219 15.05 -12.19 -0.55
N GLY A 220 15.49 -13.41 -0.23
CA GLY A 220 15.82 -13.82 1.14
C GLY A 220 14.64 -14.34 1.97
N TYR A 221 13.51 -14.67 1.32
CA TYR A 221 12.43 -15.40 1.99
C TYR A 221 12.86 -16.82 2.35
N GLN A 222 12.25 -17.35 3.40
CA GLN A 222 12.24 -18.78 3.72
C GLN A 222 11.03 -19.43 3.06
N SER A 223 11.06 -20.74 2.87
CA SER A 223 9.94 -21.49 2.29
C SER A 223 9.71 -22.82 3.00
N ARG A 224 8.44 -23.25 3.06
CA ARG A 224 8.00 -24.55 3.57
C ARG A 224 6.62 -24.86 3.02
N GLY A 225 6.48 -26.04 2.42
CA GLY A 225 5.25 -26.39 1.73
C GLY A 225 4.95 -25.35 0.66
N THR A 226 3.77 -24.76 0.70
CA THR A 226 3.29 -23.76 -0.26
C THR A 226 3.39 -22.32 0.23
N GLU A 227 4.04 -22.12 1.38
CA GLU A 227 4.27 -20.82 1.99
C GLU A 227 5.69 -20.34 1.73
N ILE A 228 5.82 -19.04 1.51
CA ILE A 228 7.08 -18.30 1.61
C ILE A 228 6.92 -17.17 2.63
N TRP A 229 7.97 -16.84 3.36
CA TRP A 229 7.88 -15.77 4.36
C TRP A 229 9.19 -15.04 4.63
N TRP A 230 9.04 -13.85 5.17
CA TRP A 230 10.09 -13.08 5.80
C TRP A 230 9.75 -12.89 7.28
N ARG A 231 10.78 -12.89 8.12
CA ARG A 231 10.68 -12.54 9.53
C ARG A 231 11.71 -11.46 9.83
N PHE A 232 11.25 -10.38 10.43
CA PHE A 232 12.08 -9.30 10.93
C PHE A 232 11.87 -9.17 12.43
N GLN A 233 12.96 -8.98 13.18
CA GLN A 233 12.93 -8.79 14.63
C GLN A 233 13.60 -7.47 14.97
N ASP A 234 13.17 -6.86 16.07
CA ASP A 234 13.74 -5.62 16.62
C ASP A 234 13.91 -4.52 15.56
N VAL A 235 12.85 -4.28 14.79
CA VAL A 235 12.83 -3.32 13.69
C VAL A 235 12.77 -1.90 14.26
N GLY A 236 13.85 -1.14 14.09
CA GLY A 236 13.94 0.27 14.47
C GLY A 236 13.20 1.23 13.53
N GLU A 237 13.08 2.48 13.95
CA GLU A 237 12.29 3.53 13.30
C GLU A 237 12.58 3.70 11.79
N GLU A 238 13.85 3.92 11.41
CA GLU A 238 14.24 4.09 10.00
C GLU A 238 13.73 2.94 9.12
N ARG A 239 13.88 1.71 9.62
CA ARG A 239 13.49 0.52 8.90
C ARG A 239 11.97 0.39 8.84
N MET A 240 11.22 0.78 9.88
CA MET A 240 9.75 0.78 9.88
C MET A 240 9.14 1.63 8.75
N HIS A 241 9.87 2.61 8.22
CA HIS A 241 9.39 3.51 7.15
C HIS A 241 9.88 3.14 5.75
N SER A 242 10.89 2.29 5.63
CA SER A 242 11.66 2.12 4.38
C SER A 242 11.76 0.67 3.90
N PHE A 243 10.76 -0.17 4.22
CA PHE A 243 10.81 -1.56 3.78
C PHE A 243 10.70 -1.68 2.25
N PRO A 244 11.47 -2.62 1.65
CA PRO A 244 11.29 -2.97 0.26
C PRO A 244 9.87 -3.44 0.01
N LYS A 245 9.32 -2.99 -1.12
CA LYS A 245 8.01 -3.36 -1.62
C LYS A 245 7.93 -4.86 -1.90
N LEU A 246 6.84 -5.52 -1.48
CA LEU A 246 6.49 -6.86 -1.95
C LEU A 246 6.15 -6.81 -3.42
N ARG A 247 6.70 -7.72 -4.20
CA ARG A 247 6.20 -8.01 -5.53
C ARG A 247 6.15 -9.51 -5.74
N VAL A 248 4.97 -10.00 -6.11
CA VAL A 248 4.74 -11.38 -6.53
C VAL A 248 4.24 -11.33 -7.96
N GLU A 249 5.09 -11.75 -8.87
CA GLU A 249 4.82 -11.81 -10.31
C GLU A 249 4.67 -13.27 -10.71
N TRP A 250 3.72 -13.57 -11.60
CA TRP A 250 3.59 -14.92 -12.12
C TRP A 250 3.08 -14.99 -13.55
N GLN A 251 3.44 -16.10 -14.20
CA GLN A 251 2.93 -16.47 -15.50
C GLN A 251 1.50 -17.03 -15.39
N ALA A 252 0.50 -16.37 -15.99
CA ALA A 252 -0.92 -16.70 -15.90
C ALA A 252 -1.30 -17.92 -16.75
N TRP A 253 -1.01 -19.14 -16.26
CA TRP A 253 -1.28 -20.41 -16.97
C TRP A 253 -2.77 -20.72 -17.20
N TYR A 254 -3.64 -20.06 -16.47
CA TYR A 254 -5.10 -20.18 -16.54
C TYR A 254 -5.74 -19.32 -17.64
N ARG A 255 -4.92 -18.68 -18.48
CA ARG A 255 -5.34 -17.88 -19.63
C ARG A 255 -4.88 -18.48 -20.95
#